data_AF-A0A7S2U2G1-F1
#
_entry.id   AF-A0A7S2U2G1-F1
#
_cell.length_a   1.000
_cell.length_b   1.000
_cell.length_c   1.000
_cell.angle_alpha   90.00
_cell.angle_beta   90.00
_cell.angle_gamma   90.00
#
_symmetry.space_group_name_H-M   'P 1'
#
loop_
_entity.id
_entity.type
_entity.pdbx_description
1 polymer ?
#
loop_
_entity_poly.entity_id
_entity_poly.type
_entity_poly.pdbx_seq_one_letter_code
_entity_poly.pdbx_strand_id
1 'polypeptide(L)'
;KLKRSGRGELTLRVMRVVENDVEVEEARERIEGHLNEARIDAEVVAIPLPPSGINSSPDYLHMAPLARCEIVNQMIRRESSAADLVVLRLPEFSFAKSNKEWWSQVVALTNDLPPTAMLSVGDTSSAVIARDI
;
A
#
# COMPACT_ATOMS: atom_id res chain seq x y z
N LYS A 1 -17.17 -28.14 17.35
CA LYS A 1 -16.06 -27.79 18.28
C LYS A 1 -14.77 -27.76 17.48
N LEU A 2 -14.34 -26.58 17.01
CA LEU A 2 -13.05 -26.43 16.33
C LEU A 2 -12.01 -25.96 17.36
N LYS A 3 -11.07 -26.84 17.70
CA LYS A 3 -9.89 -26.53 18.51
C LYS A 3 -8.97 -25.65 17.68
N ARG A 4 -8.76 -24.39 18.10
CA ARG A 4 -7.62 -23.59 17.64
C ARG A 4 -6.41 -24.00 18.47
N SER A 5 -5.49 -24.74 17.86
CA SER A 5 -4.15 -24.94 18.42
C SER A 5 -3.23 -23.83 17.91
N GLY A 6 -2.61 -23.08 18.82
CA GLY A 6 -1.47 -22.20 18.57
C GLY A 6 -1.73 -21.04 17.60
N ARG A 7 -2.42 -19.99 18.04
CA ARG A 7 -2.37 -18.71 17.30
C ARG A 7 -1.10 -17.99 17.74
N GLY A 8 -0.13 -17.87 16.84
CA GLY A 8 0.80 -16.75 16.90
C GLY A 8 -0.02 -15.45 17.00
N GLU A 9 0.46 -14.52 17.80
CA GLU A 9 -0.15 -13.21 17.92
C GLU A 9 -0.13 -12.55 16.54
N LEU A 10 -1.31 -12.21 16.02
CA LEU A 10 -1.45 -11.51 14.74
C LEU A 10 -1.23 -10.03 15.02
N THR A 11 -0.12 -9.48 14.54
CA THR A 11 0.16 -8.05 14.59
C THR A 11 -0.35 -7.38 13.32
N LEU A 12 -1.06 -6.26 13.48
CA LEU A 12 -1.49 -5.43 12.37
C LEU A 12 -0.52 -4.26 12.24
N ARG A 13 -0.03 -4.02 11.02
CA ARG A 13 0.76 -2.83 10.68
C ARG A 13 0.07 -2.08 9.55
N VAL A 14 -0.20 -0.80 9.77
CA VAL A 14 -0.81 0.11 8.79
C VAL A 14 0.29 0.98 8.22
N MET A 15 0.55 0.83 6.92
CA MET A 15 1.57 1.61 6.23
C MET A 15 0.94 2.68 5.33
N ARG A 16 1.46 3.90 5.39
CA ARG A 16 1.09 5.01 4.52
C ARG A 16 2.32 5.57 3.83
N VAL A 17 2.33 5.58 2.51
CA VAL A 17 3.32 6.34 1.75
C VAL A 17 2.84 7.78 1.61
N VAL A 18 3.68 8.74 1.98
CA VAL A 18 3.39 10.19 1.90
C VAL A 18 4.31 10.87 0.87
N GLU A 19 3.92 12.05 0.39
CA GLU A 19 4.64 12.67 -0.75
C GLU A 19 5.95 13.34 -0.32
N ASN A 20 6.08 13.69 0.95
CA ASN A 20 7.21 14.43 1.48
C ASN A 20 7.33 14.25 3.00
N ASP A 21 8.56 14.41 3.51
CA ASP A 21 8.92 14.14 4.91
C ASP A 21 8.10 14.93 5.92
N VAL A 22 7.68 16.16 5.56
CA VAL A 22 6.90 17.03 6.45
C VAL A 22 5.50 16.49 6.76
N GLU A 23 4.96 15.61 5.92
CA GLU A 23 3.63 15.03 6.08
C GLU A 23 3.63 13.74 6.92
N VAL A 24 4.82 13.21 7.27
CA VAL A 24 4.95 11.89 7.91
C VAL A 24 4.25 11.86 9.27
N GLU A 25 4.54 12.81 10.16
CA GLU A 25 3.96 12.83 11.50
C GLU A 25 2.45 13.12 11.46
N GLU A 26 2.01 14.08 10.63
CA GLU A 26 0.58 14.39 10.47
C GLU A 26 -0.20 13.18 9.93
N ALA A 27 0.36 12.48 8.93
CA ALA A 27 -0.26 11.27 8.40
C ALA A 27 -0.31 10.15 9.44
N ARG A 28 0.73 10.00 10.27
CA ARG A 28 0.78 9.00 11.34
C ARG A 28 -0.28 9.29 12.40
N GLU A 29 -0.29 10.50 12.96
CA GLU A 29 -1.26 10.93 13.99
C GLU A 29 -2.71 10.77 13.51
N ARG A 30 -3.00 11.15 12.26
CA ARG A 30 -4.34 11.00 11.70
C ARG A 30 -4.77 9.54 11.57
N ILE A 31 -3.87 8.63 11.18
CA ILE A 31 -4.18 7.20 11.09
C ILE A 31 -4.35 6.60 12.48
N GLU A 32 -3.46 6.93 13.43
CA GLU A 32 -3.56 6.53 14.83
C GLU A 32 -4.90 6.97 15.44
N GLY A 33 -5.35 8.20 15.14
CA GLY A 33 -6.67 8.69 15.54
C GLY A 33 -7.82 7.81 15.07
N HIS A 34 -7.87 7.48 13.77
CA HIS A 34 -8.90 6.60 13.22
C HIS A 34 -8.86 5.18 13.79
N LEU A 35 -7.66 4.63 14.01
CA LEU A 35 -7.50 3.29 14.59
C LEU A 35 -7.97 3.26 16.03
N ASN A 36 -7.66 4.29 16.81
CA ASN A 36 -8.12 4.43 18.19
C ASN A 36 -9.65 4.56 18.27
N GLU A 37 -10.26 5.36 17.40
CA GLU A 37 -11.73 5.45 17.29
C GLU A 37 -12.36 4.09 16.95
N ALA A 38 -11.74 3.32 16.04
CA ALA A 38 -12.16 1.99 15.65
C ALA A 38 -11.79 0.89 16.67
N ARG A 39 -11.03 1.22 17.73
CA ARG A 39 -10.45 0.28 18.71
C ARG A 39 -9.64 -0.85 18.07
N ILE A 40 -8.86 -0.49 17.05
CA ILE A 40 -7.95 -1.40 16.35
C ILE A 40 -6.54 -1.16 16.88
N ASP A 41 -5.94 -2.20 17.45
CA ASP A 41 -4.53 -2.19 17.86
C ASP A 41 -3.64 -2.51 16.66
N ALA A 42 -2.86 -1.52 16.21
CA ALA A 42 -1.97 -1.65 15.07
C ALA A 42 -0.80 -0.68 15.15
N GLU A 43 0.35 -1.12 14.65
CA GLU A 43 1.50 -0.25 14.45
C GLU A 43 1.27 0.62 13.20
N VAL A 44 1.52 1.93 13.30
CA VAL A 44 1.40 2.85 12.16
C VAL A 44 2.77 3.26 11.69
N VAL A 45 3.02 3.07 10.39
CA VAL A 45 4.26 3.49 9.73
C VAL A 45 3.90 4.43 8.59
N ALA A 46 4.32 5.68 8.68
CA ALA A 46 4.27 6.64 7.58
C ALA A 46 5.67 6.77 6.98
N ILE A 47 5.79 6.62 5.65
CA ILE A 47 7.08 6.61 4.96
C ILE A 47 7.02 7.63 3.83
N PRO A 48 7.95 8.59 3.78
CA PRO A 48 8.00 9.53 2.67
C PRO A 48 8.51 8.82 1.42
N LEU A 49 7.97 9.21 0.27
CA LEU A 49 8.57 8.84 -1.02
C LEU A 49 10.03 9.31 -1.04
N PRO A 50 10.97 8.45 -1.46
CA PRO A 50 12.37 8.84 -1.54
C PRO A 50 12.51 10.06 -2.45
N PRO A 51 13.34 11.06 -2.06
CA PRO A 51 13.66 12.15 -2.95
C PRO A 51 14.29 11.55 -4.21
N SER A 52 13.61 11.64 -5.36
CA SER A 52 14.19 11.21 -6.63
C SER A 52 15.43 12.06 -6.86
N GLY A 53 16.60 11.44 -6.75
CA GLY A 53 17.88 12.11 -6.88
C GLY A 53 17.95 12.87 -8.20
N ILE A 54 18.43 14.12 -8.11
CA ILE A 54 18.60 15.17 -9.13
C ILE A 54 17.45 16.19 -9.12
N ASN A 55 17.69 17.27 -8.37
CA ASN A 55 16.97 18.55 -8.33
C ASN A 55 15.54 18.53 -7.78
N SER A 56 15.40 19.16 -6.62
CA SER A 56 14.16 19.71 -6.07
C SER A 56 13.36 20.45 -7.15
N SER A 57 12.36 19.79 -7.72
CA SER A 57 11.37 20.32 -8.66
C SER A 57 10.08 19.52 -8.45
N PRO A 58 8.86 20.08 -8.64
CA PRO A 58 7.58 19.41 -8.36
C PRO A 58 7.23 18.32 -9.40
N ASP A 59 8.22 17.58 -9.89
CA ASP A 59 8.13 16.62 -10.98
C ASP A 59 7.64 15.23 -10.54
N TYR A 60 7.30 15.02 -9.26
CA TYR A 60 6.51 13.83 -8.85
C TYR A 60 5.13 13.81 -9.51
N LEU A 61 4.59 14.98 -9.89
CA LEU A 61 3.40 15.12 -10.71
C LEU A 61 3.60 14.63 -12.15
N HIS A 62 4.85 14.39 -12.57
CA HIS A 62 5.24 13.93 -13.90
C HIS A 62 5.87 12.53 -13.93
N MET A 63 6.02 11.86 -12.77
CA MET A 63 6.42 10.45 -12.77
C MET A 63 5.38 9.63 -13.53
N ALA A 64 5.84 8.86 -14.51
CA ALA A 64 5.00 7.88 -15.18
C ALA A 64 4.36 6.99 -14.09
N PRO A 65 3.03 6.78 -14.10
CA PRO A 65 2.33 6.03 -13.06
C PRO A 65 2.97 4.67 -12.72
N LEU A 66 3.60 4.03 -13.70
CA LEU A 66 4.33 2.77 -13.55
C LEU A 66 5.57 2.91 -12.64
N ALA A 67 6.41 3.93 -12.84
CA ALA A 67 7.62 4.14 -12.04
C ALA A 67 7.27 4.44 -10.57
N ARG A 68 6.16 5.14 -10.32
CA ARG A 68 5.65 5.35 -8.95
C ARG A 68 5.24 4.01 -8.31
N CYS A 69 4.57 3.13 -9.04
CA CYS A 69 4.21 1.80 -8.53
C CYS A 69 5.45 0.97 -8.17
N GLU A 70 6.51 1.01 -8.96
CA GLU A 70 7.75 0.29 -8.69
C GLU A 70 8.46 0.80 -7.42
N ILE A 71 8.56 2.12 -7.25
CA ILE A 71 9.15 2.75 -6.06
C ILE A 71 8.33 2.36 -4.81
N VAL A 72 7.00 2.49 -4.89
CA VAL A 72 6.11 2.13 -3.77
C VAL A 72 6.22 0.63 -3.45
N ASN A 73 6.31 -0.25 -4.45
CA ASN A 73 6.52 -1.68 -4.23
C ASN A 73 7.83 -1.95 -3.48
N GLN A 74 8.94 -1.32 -3.89
CA GLN A 74 10.21 -1.45 -3.17
C GLN A 74 10.10 -1.03 -1.69
N MET A 75 9.33 0.01 -1.40
CA MET A 75 9.06 0.44 -0.02
C MET A 75 8.23 -0.60 0.74
N ILE A 76 7.13 -1.08 0.13
CA ILE A 76 6.28 -2.13 0.71
C ILE A 76 7.12 -3.38 1.02
N ARG A 77 7.98 -3.82 0.10
CA ARG A 77 8.83 -5.01 0.26
C ARG A 77 9.78 -4.89 1.46
N ARG A 78 10.39 -3.73 1.66
CA ARG A 78 11.30 -3.49 2.79
C ARG A 78 10.58 -3.68 4.12
N GLU A 79 9.34 -3.23 4.22
CA GLU A 79 8.55 -3.27 5.45
C GLU A 79 7.74 -4.55 5.64
N SER A 80 7.43 -5.27 4.58
CA SER A 80 6.48 -6.39 4.60
C SER A 80 7.08 -7.74 4.21
N SER A 81 8.40 -7.86 4.05
CA SER A 81 9.04 -9.13 3.65
C SER A 81 8.71 -10.35 4.53
N ALA A 82 8.36 -10.12 5.81
CA ALA A 82 7.95 -11.16 6.75
C ALA A 82 6.42 -11.22 7.00
N ALA A 83 5.62 -10.46 6.25
CA ALA A 83 4.18 -10.43 6.44
C ALA A 83 3.50 -11.69 5.88
N ASP A 84 2.53 -12.23 6.62
CA ASP A 84 1.70 -13.34 6.14
C ASP A 84 0.72 -12.91 5.02
N LEU A 85 0.34 -11.63 5.01
CA LEU A 85 -0.60 -11.03 4.05
C LEU A 85 -0.31 -9.53 3.91
N VAL A 86 -0.28 -9.04 2.67
CA VAL A 86 -0.27 -7.61 2.37
C VAL A 86 -1.62 -7.20 1.80
N VAL A 87 -2.21 -6.14 2.34
CA VAL A 87 -3.46 -5.57 1.83
C VAL A 87 -3.17 -4.20 1.22
N LEU A 88 -3.39 -4.07 -0.08
CA LEU A 88 -3.14 -2.83 -0.83
C LEU A 88 -4.44 -2.23 -1.34
N ARG A 89 -4.45 -0.91 -1.52
CA ARG A 89 -5.51 -0.26 -2.29
C ARG A 89 -5.31 -0.56 -3.78
N LEU A 90 -6.38 -0.94 -4.46
CA LEU A 90 -6.38 -1.11 -5.91
C LEU A 90 -6.17 0.26 -6.59
N PRO A 91 -5.20 0.39 -7.52
CA PRO A 91 -5.05 1.61 -8.32
C PRO A 91 -6.34 1.94 -9.05
N GLU A 92 -6.74 3.21 -9.03
CA GLU A 92 -7.97 3.64 -9.71
C GLU A 92 -7.88 3.35 -11.21
N PHE A 93 -8.90 2.66 -11.72
CA PHE A 93 -9.06 2.45 -13.14
C PHE A 93 -9.58 3.75 -13.77
N SER A 94 -8.85 4.27 -14.76
CA SER A 94 -9.32 5.38 -15.58
C SER A 94 -9.63 4.86 -16.97
N PHE A 95 -10.82 5.15 -17.48
CA PHE A 95 -11.20 4.84 -18.87
C PHE A 95 -10.29 5.52 -19.92
N ALA A 96 -9.51 6.53 -19.51
CA ALA A 96 -8.51 7.16 -20.35
C ALA A 96 -7.23 6.31 -20.53
N LYS A 97 -6.99 5.32 -19.66
CA LYS A 97 -5.85 4.40 -19.76
C LYS A 97 -6.30 3.09 -20.41
N SER A 98 -5.40 2.47 -21.18
CA SER A 98 -5.67 1.12 -21.67
C SER A 98 -5.71 0.12 -20.52
N ASN A 99 -6.51 -0.93 -20.66
CA ASN A 99 -6.55 -2.04 -19.69
C ASN A 99 -5.14 -2.62 -19.44
N LYS A 100 -4.30 -2.67 -20.48
CA LYS A 100 -2.91 -3.12 -20.41
C LYS A 100 -2.05 -2.25 -19.49
N GLU A 101 -2.10 -0.93 -19.66
CA GLU A 101 -1.31 0.01 -18.84
C GLU A 101 -1.75 0.01 -17.37
N TRP A 102 -3.05 -0.14 -17.13
CA TRP A 102 -3.58 -0.30 -15.77
C TRP A 102 -3.11 -1.60 -15.13
N TRP A 103 -3.17 -2.73 -15.85
CA TRP A 103 -2.62 -4.00 -15.35
C TRP A 103 -1.12 -3.95 -15.11
N SER A 104 -0.34 -3.28 -15.95
CA SER A 104 1.09 -3.10 -15.70
C SER A 104 1.37 -2.36 -14.38
N GLN A 105 0.54 -1.38 -14.01
CA GLN A 105 0.64 -0.71 -12.71
C GLN A 105 0.32 -1.65 -11.55
N VAL A 106 -0.73 -2.47 -11.69
CA VAL A 106 -1.09 -3.48 -10.67
C VAL A 106 0.06 -4.47 -10.47
N VAL A 107 0.58 -5.04 -11.56
CA VAL A 107 1.71 -5.99 -11.51
C VAL A 107 2.95 -5.33 -10.91
N ALA A 108 3.31 -4.11 -11.34
CA ALA A 108 4.46 -3.40 -10.80
C ALA A 108 4.34 -3.14 -9.29
N LEU A 109 3.12 -2.91 -8.79
CA LEU A 109 2.85 -2.66 -7.38
C LEU A 109 2.91 -3.94 -6.53
N THR A 110 2.54 -5.10 -7.09
CA THR A 110 2.42 -6.36 -6.34
C THR A 110 3.57 -7.35 -6.56
N ASN A 111 4.47 -7.07 -7.49
CA ASN A 111 5.54 -8.01 -7.85
C ASN A 111 6.45 -8.32 -6.65
N ASP A 112 6.74 -9.61 -6.43
CA ASP A 112 7.58 -10.11 -5.32
C ASP A 112 7.10 -9.70 -3.90
N LEU A 113 5.81 -9.41 -3.73
CA LEU A 113 5.22 -9.25 -2.40
C LEU A 113 4.84 -10.62 -1.81
N PRO A 114 4.69 -10.70 -0.46
CA PRO A 114 3.94 -11.79 0.15
C PRO A 114 2.52 -11.90 -0.43
N PRO A 115 1.74 -12.94 -0.05
CA PRO A 115 0.35 -13.06 -0.47
C PRO A 115 -0.37 -11.72 -0.38
N THR A 116 -0.93 -11.24 -1.49
CA THR A 116 -1.45 -9.87 -1.60
C THR A 116 -2.94 -9.85 -1.94
N ALA A 117 -3.71 -9.10 -1.16
CA ALA A 117 -5.09 -8.77 -1.47
C ALA A 117 -5.20 -7.30 -1.86
N MET A 118 -5.92 -6.98 -2.94
CA MET A 118 -6.18 -5.61 -3.36
C MET A 118 -7.63 -5.25 -3.13
N LEU A 119 -7.86 -4.09 -2.52
CA LEU A 119 -9.19 -3.60 -2.20
C LEU A 119 -9.48 -2.32 -2.98
N SER A 120 -10.61 -2.29 -3.68
CA SER A 120 -11.16 -1.06 -4.24
C SER A 120 -12.09 -0.42 -3.21
N VAL A 121 -11.89 0.86 -2.93
CA VAL A 121 -12.78 1.65 -2.07
C VAL A 121 -13.70 2.45 -2.99
N GLY A 122 -14.95 2.01 -3.10
CA GLY A 122 -16.04 2.66 -3.82
C GLY A 122 -17.39 2.18 -3.28
N ASP A 123 -18.50 2.75 -3.76
CA ASP A 123 -19.87 2.45 -3.30
C ASP A 123 -20.26 0.96 -3.43
N THR A 124 -19.54 0.22 -4.28
CA THR A 124 -19.58 -1.25 -4.36
C THR A 124 -18.20 -1.79 -4.00
N SER A 125 -18.00 -2.13 -2.73
CA SER A 125 -16.72 -2.66 -2.24
C SER A 125 -16.39 -3.97 -2.95
N SER A 126 -15.43 -3.92 -3.88
CA SER A 126 -14.94 -5.08 -4.63
C SER A 126 -13.51 -5.38 -4.19
N ALA A 127 -13.27 -6.61 -3.75
CA ALA A 127 -11.94 -7.11 -3.42
C ALA A 127 -11.42 -7.94 -4.60
N VAL A 128 -10.24 -7.59 -5.12
CA VAL A 128 -9.52 -8.39 -6.10
C VAL A 128 -8.38 -9.07 -5.35
N ILE A 129 -8.44 -10.40 -5.25
CA ILE A 129 -7.31 -11.16 -4.73
C ILE A 129 -6.36 -11.39 -5.90
N ALA A 130 -5.23 -10.70 -5.91
CA ALA A 130 -4.14 -11.00 -6.82
C ALA A 130 -3.45 -12.28 -6.32
N ARG A 131 -3.90 -13.44 -6.82
CA ARG A 131 -3.19 -14.71 -6.66
C ARG A 131 -2.43 -14.98 -7.94
N ASP A 132 -1.20 -15.47 -7.79
CA ASP A 132 -0.27 -15.95 -8.81
C ASP A 132 -0.94 -16.23 -10.17
N ILE A 133 -0.60 -15.41 -11.17
CA ILE A 133 -0.79 -15.71 -12.60
C ILE A 133 0.57 -16.09 -13.15
#